data_AF-A0A550H6P5-F1
#
_entry.id   AF-A0A550H6P5-F1
#
_cell.length_a   1.000
_cell.length_b   1.000
_cell.length_c   1.000
_cell.angle_alpha   90.00
_cell.angle_beta   90.00
_cell.angle_gamma   90.00
#
_symmetry.space_group_name_H-M   'P 1'
#
loop_
_entity.id
_entity.type
_entity.pdbx_description
1 polymer ?
#
loop_
_entity_poly.entity_id
_entity_poly.type
_entity_poly.pdbx_seq_one_letter_code
_entity_poly.pdbx_strand_id
1 'polypeptide(L)'
;MVSTLRNYRHARTSPASALIPVLQKIQEQLGYIPRCAIKQVSKTLKIPMSRIYGVVTFFHQFRLYPEGKHRITLCKGTACHVNGADTNHLVLQRYLDNQTRARAR
;
A
#
# COMPACT_ATOMS: atom_id res chain seq x y z
N MET A 1 9.26 14.09 -5.53
CA MET A 1 8.72 13.15 -6.54
C MET A 1 9.63 12.94 -7.76
N VAL A 2 10.12 13.99 -8.42
CA VAL A 2 10.90 13.86 -9.68
C VAL A 2 12.30 13.25 -9.48
N SER A 3 12.88 13.37 -8.28
CA SER A 3 14.24 12.89 -7.96
C SER A 3 14.35 11.36 -7.92
N THR A 4 13.40 10.65 -7.31
CA THR A 4 13.44 9.19 -7.17
C THR A 4 13.38 8.47 -8.51
N LEU A 5 12.54 8.95 -9.42
CA LEU A 5 12.37 8.38 -10.76
C LEU A 5 13.61 8.54 -11.65
N ARG A 6 14.48 9.51 -11.34
CA ARG A 6 15.72 9.78 -12.08
C ARG A 6 16.79 8.70 -11.83
N ASN A 7 16.82 8.14 -10.61
CA ASN A 7 17.77 7.07 -10.26
C ASN A 7 17.45 5.74 -10.97
N TYR A 8 16.17 5.41 -11.15
CA TYR A 8 15.76 4.18 -11.85
C TYR A 8 16.00 4.19 -13.36
N ARG A 9 16.37 5.34 -13.95
CA ARG A 9 16.82 5.41 -15.35
C ARG A 9 18.25 4.90 -15.55
N HIS A 10 19.07 4.87 -14.50
CA HIS A 10 20.48 4.49 -14.57
C HIS A 10 20.79 3.11 -13.97
N ALA A 11 19.84 2.51 -13.25
CA ALA A 11 19.96 1.12 -12.82
C ALA A 11 19.81 0.21 -14.06
N ARG A 12 20.74 -0.75 -14.26
CA ARG A 12 20.69 -1.77 -15.33
C ARG A 12 19.57 -2.80 -15.10
N THR A 13 18.37 -2.35 -14.74
CA THR A 13 17.24 -3.20 -14.36
C THR A 13 16.12 -3.01 -15.37
N SER A 14 15.41 -4.08 -15.71
CA SER A 14 14.32 -4.01 -16.68
C SER A 14 13.21 -3.06 -16.19
N PRO A 15 12.48 -2.37 -17.08
CA PRO A 15 11.41 -1.44 -16.66
C PRO A 15 10.37 -2.11 -15.75
N ALA A 16 10.09 -3.40 -16.00
CA ALA A 16 9.17 -4.19 -15.20
C ALA A 16 9.69 -4.47 -13.77
N SER A 17 11.00 -4.71 -13.61
CA SER A 17 11.60 -4.94 -12.29
C SER A 17 11.76 -3.65 -11.49
N ALA A 18 11.84 -2.49 -12.14
CA ALA A 18 11.85 -1.18 -11.49
C ALA A 18 10.46 -0.73 -10.96
N LEU A 19 9.36 -1.33 -11.44
CA LEU A 19 8.01 -0.84 -11.14
C LEU A 19 7.64 -0.95 -9.65
N ILE A 20 7.82 -2.13 -9.04
CA ILE A 20 7.44 -2.38 -7.63
C ILE A 20 8.22 -1.45 -6.68
N PRO A 21 9.56 -1.35 -6.76
CA PRO A 21 10.33 -0.44 -5.90
C PRO A 21 9.94 1.04 -6.04
N VAL A 22 9.63 1.48 -7.27
CA VAL A 22 9.18 2.86 -7.52
C VAL A 22 7.82 3.12 -6.85
N LEU A 23 6.88 2.19 -6.98
CA LEU A 23 5.56 2.31 -6.34
C LEU A 23 5.67 2.27 -4.80
N GLN A 24 6.56 1.44 -4.25
CA GLN A 24 6.85 1.40 -2.82
C GLN A 24 7.37 2.76 -2.33
N LYS A 25 8.32 3.37 -3.04
CA LYS A 25 8.84 4.69 -2.65
C LYS A 25 7.79 5.79 -2.71
N ILE A 26 6.92 5.76 -3.73
CA ILE A 26 5.81 6.73 -3.83
C ILE A 26 4.87 6.58 -2.63
N GLN A 27 4.51 5.35 -2.29
CA GLN A 27 3.63 5.08 -1.16
C GLN A 27 4.28 5.43 0.18
N GLU A 28 5.59 5.21 0.37
CA GLU A 28 6.30 5.65 1.57
C GLU A 28 6.23 7.17 1.76
N GLN A 29 6.30 7.94 0.66
CA GLN A 29 6.29 9.40 0.73
C GLN A 29 4.89 9.99 0.91
N LEU A 30 3.86 9.34 0.38
CA LEU A 30 2.49 9.88 0.35
C LEU A 30 1.49 9.12 1.23
N GLY A 31 1.86 7.95 1.73
CA GLY A 31 0.96 6.99 2.40
C GLY A 31 0.12 6.14 1.45
N TYR A 32 -0.10 6.59 0.21
CA TYR A 32 -0.89 5.91 -0.83
C TYR A 32 -0.39 6.29 -2.24
N ILE A 33 -0.94 5.66 -3.29
CA ILE A 33 -0.54 5.84 -4.68
C ILE A 33 -1.66 6.56 -5.45
N PRO A 34 -1.60 7.89 -5.61
CA PRO A 34 -2.61 8.63 -6.35
C PRO A 34 -2.53 8.37 -7.86
N ARG A 35 -3.65 8.55 -8.58
CA ARG A 35 -3.72 8.36 -10.04
C ARG A 35 -2.69 9.22 -10.79
N CYS A 36 -2.39 10.43 -10.28
CA CYS A 36 -1.38 11.32 -10.87
C CYS A 36 0.03 10.69 -10.82
N ALA A 37 0.39 10.02 -9.73
CA ALA A 37 1.66 9.33 -9.59
C ALA A 37 1.73 8.13 -10.56
N ILE A 38 0.66 7.35 -10.71
CA ILE A 38 0.58 6.26 -11.70
C ILE A 38 0.81 6.80 -13.11
N LYS A 39 0.21 7.95 -13.46
CA LYS A 39 0.37 8.58 -14.79
C LYS A 39 1.82 9.00 -15.03
N GLN A 40 2.48 9.52 -14.00
CA GLN A 40 3.88 9.90 -14.08
C GLN A 40 4.80 8.68 -14.24
N VAL A 41 4.59 7.64 -13.43
CA VAL A 41 5.35 6.37 -13.51
C VAL A 41 5.18 5.72 -14.88
N SER A 42 3.94 5.70 -15.41
CA SER A 42 3.63 5.18 -16.75
C SER A 42 4.45 5.86 -17.84
N LYS A 43 4.51 7.20 -17.81
CA LYS A 43 5.32 7.98 -18.76
C LYS A 43 6.83 7.75 -18.59
N THR A 44 7.31 7.64 -17.35
CA THR A 44 8.75 7.50 -17.08
C THR A 44 9.29 6.11 -17.41
N LEU A 45 8.58 5.05 -17.00
CA LEU A 45 8.99 3.67 -17.23
C LEU A 45 8.51 3.10 -18.57
N LYS A 46 7.71 3.86 -19.34
CA LYS A 46 7.06 3.44 -20.59
C LYS A 46 6.21 2.16 -20.42
N ILE A 47 5.52 2.06 -19.28
CA ILE A 47 4.61 0.96 -18.97
C ILE A 47 3.18 1.47 -19.10
N PRO A 48 2.26 0.76 -19.78
CA PRO A 48 0.87 1.18 -19.88
C PRO A 48 0.20 1.25 -18.50
N MET A 49 -0.64 2.27 -18.28
CA MET A 49 -1.31 2.47 -16.99
C MET A 49 -2.12 1.24 -16.55
N SER A 50 -2.76 0.54 -17.49
CA SER A 50 -3.53 -0.69 -17.22
C SER A 50 -2.69 -1.75 -16.50
N ARG A 51 -1.44 -1.95 -16.94
CA ARG A 51 -0.51 -2.90 -16.32
C ARG A 51 -0.09 -2.46 -14.92
N ILE A 52 0.14 -1.16 -14.72
CA ILE A 52 0.47 -0.62 -13.40
C ILE A 52 -0.72 -0.77 -12.45
N TYR A 53 -1.93 -0.47 -12.90
CA TYR A 53 -3.14 -0.72 -12.12
C TYR A 53 -3.26 -2.19 -11.75
N GLY A 54 -3.06 -3.11 -12.71
CA GLY A 54 -3.07 -4.54 -12.43
C GLY A 54 -2.11 -4.94 -11.30
N VAL A 55 -0.89 -4.41 -11.30
CA VAL A 55 0.09 -4.64 -10.22
C VAL A 55 -0.38 -4.04 -8.90
N VAL A 56 -0.84 -2.79 -8.90
CA VAL A 56 -1.28 -2.08 -7.70
C VAL A 56 -2.51 -2.72 -7.06
N THR A 57 -3.43 -3.26 -7.87
CA THR A 57 -4.62 -3.97 -7.37
C THR A 57 -4.32 -5.41 -6.96
N PHE A 58 -3.29 -6.04 -7.55
CA PHE A 58 -2.92 -7.42 -7.24
C PHE A 58 -2.20 -7.55 -5.89
N PHE A 59 -1.26 -6.65 -5.58
CA PHE A 59 -0.52 -6.70 -4.33
C PHE A 59 -1.23 -5.94 -3.21
N HIS A 60 -1.66 -6.67 -2.17
CA HIS A 60 -2.29 -6.10 -0.96
C HIS A 60 -1.47 -5.01 -0.25
N GLN A 61 -0.16 -4.94 -0.47
CA GLN A 61 0.69 -3.92 0.14
C GLN A 61 0.42 -2.51 -0.39
N PHE A 62 -0.14 -2.39 -1.61
CA PHE A 62 -0.35 -1.10 -2.26
C PHE A 62 -1.75 -0.55 -1.99
N ARG A 63 -1.85 0.76 -1.84
CA ARG A 63 -3.07 1.49 -1.49
C ARG A 63 -3.30 2.59 -2.51
N LEU A 64 -4.51 2.63 -3.06
CA LEU A 64 -4.93 3.64 -4.03
C LEU A 64 -5.60 4.86 -3.37
N TYR A 65 -5.94 4.73 -2.10
CA TYR A 65 -6.69 5.73 -1.34
C TYR A 65 -5.98 6.00 -0.01
N PRO A 66 -6.11 7.22 0.53
CA PRO A 66 -5.56 7.55 1.84
C PRO A 66 -6.22 6.69 2.93
N GLU A 67 -5.42 6.26 3.88
CA GLU A 67 -5.86 5.47 5.02
C GLU A 67 -5.87 6.31 6.29
N GLY A 68 -6.51 5.77 7.34
CA GLY A 68 -6.45 6.36 8.67
C GLY A 68 -5.00 6.49 9.18
N LYS A 69 -4.80 7.43 10.11
CA LYS A 69 -3.50 7.76 10.71
C LYS A 69 -2.74 6.54 11.27
N HIS A 70 -3.48 5.54 11.74
CA HIS A 70 -2.92 4.32 12.34
C HIS A 70 -3.41 3.10 11.56
N ARG A 71 -2.45 2.28 11.12
CA ARG A 71 -2.72 0.99 10.49
C ARG A 71 -2.52 -0.12 11.51
N ILE A 72 -3.57 -0.89 11.76
CA ILE A 72 -3.52 -2.06 12.63
C ILE A 72 -3.66 -3.30 11.75
N THR A 73 -2.67 -4.20 11.81
CA THR A 73 -2.67 -5.46 11.06
C THR A 73 -2.71 -6.61 12.04
N LEU A 74 -3.68 -7.52 11.89
CA LEU A 74 -3.77 -8.73 12.70
C LEU A 74 -3.31 -9.95 11.89
N CYS A 75 -2.49 -10.78 12.51
CA CYS A 75 -2.06 -12.03 11.93
C CYS A 75 -3.26 -12.98 11.81
N LYS A 76 -3.51 -13.50 10.59
CA LYS A 76 -4.49 -14.55 10.31
C LYS A 76 -3.84 -15.84 9.76
N GLY A 77 -2.55 -16.01 9.98
CA GLY A 77 -1.83 -17.24 9.65
C GLY A 77 -2.26 -18.40 10.54
N THR A 78 -1.95 -19.63 10.13
CA THR A 78 -2.32 -20.87 10.86
C THR A 78 -1.83 -20.87 12.31
N ALA A 79 -0.58 -20.47 12.54
CA ALA A 79 0.01 -20.37 13.88
C ALA A 79 -0.72 -19.36 14.77
N CYS A 80 -1.24 -18.27 14.20
CA CYS A 80 -2.00 -17.27 14.95
C CYS A 80 -3.43 -17.75 15.20
N HIS A 81 -4.04 -18.44 14.23
CA HIS A 81 -5.39 -18.98 14.34
C HIS A 81 -5.51 -19.97 15.51
N VAL A 82 -4.58 -20.92 15.64
CA VAL A 82 -4.57 -21.89 16.76
C VAL A 82 -4.30 -21.23 18.12
N ASN A 83 -3.59 -20.09 18.13
CA ASN A 83 -3.30 -19.32 19.34
C ASN A 83 -4.39 -18.28 19.68
N GLY A 84 -5.58 -18.38 19.08
CA GLY A 84 -6.72 -17.52 19.44
C GLY A 84 -6.73 -16.15 18.76
N ALA A 85 -6.18 -16.02 17.55
CA ALA A 85 -6.26 -14.78 16.77
C ALA A 85 -7.69 -14.27 16.56
N ASP A 86 -8.68 -15.16 16.49
CA ASP A 86 -10.09 -14.77 16.35
C ASP A 86 -10.62 -14.08 17.60
N THR A 87 -10.23 -14.53 18.80
CA THR A 87 -10.55 -13.84 20.07
C THR A 87 -9.93 -12.45 20.10
N ASN A 88 -8.66 -12.32 19.70
CA ASN A 88 -7.98 -11.03 19.63
C ASN A 88 -8.66 -10.08 18.63
N HIS A 89 -9.09 -10.60 17.48
CA HIS A 89 -9.85 -9.83 16.50
C HIS A 89 -11.16 -9.27 17.09
N LEU A 90 -11.93 -10.12 17.78
CA LEU A 90 -13.19 -9.72 18.41
C LEU A 90 -13.00 -8.63 19.47
N VAL A 91 -12.02 -8.78 20.35
CA VAL A 91 -11.73 -7.80 21.41
C VAL A 91 -11.26 -6.47 20.79
N LEU A 92 -10.35 -6.53 19.81
CA LEU A 92 -9.84 -5.33 19.16
C LEU A 92 -10.96 -4.58 18.42
N GLN A 93 -11.83 -5.30 17.70
CA GLN A 93 -12.96 -4.69 16.99
C GLN A 93 -13.89 -3.96 17.97
N ARG A 94 -14.28 -4.61 19.08
CA ARG A 94 -15.10 -3.98 20.13
C ARG A 94 -14.44 -2.72 20.71
N TYR A 95 -13.14 -2.77 20.96
CA TYR A 95 -12.40 -1.63 21.50
C TYR A 95 -12.39 -0.45 20.51
N LEU A 96 -12.11 -0.71 19.23
CA LEU A 96 -12.07 0.31 18.18
C LEU A 96 -13.46 0.90 17.91
N ASP A 97 -14.52 0.08 17.91
CA ASP A 97 -15.90 0.55 17.73
C ASP A 97 -16.30 1.52 18.85
N ASN A 98 -15.93 1.22 20.10
CA ASN A 98 -16.18 2.09 21.25
C ASN A 98 -15.41 3.43 21.14
N GLN A 99 -14.15 3.40 20.71
CA GLN A 99 -13.34 4.61 20.51
C GLN A 99 -13.88 5.49 19.38
N THR A 100 -14.37 4.88 18.31
CA THR A 100 -14.93 5.61 17.16
C THR A 100 -16.23 6.33 17.56
N ARG A 101 -17.07 5.68 18.38
CA ARG A 101 -18.28 6.28 18.95
C ARG A 101 -17.97 7.40 19.95
N ALA A 102 -16.92 7.25 20.76
CA ALA A 102 -16.50 8.27 21.72
C ALA A 102 -15.95 9.54 21.04
N ARG A 103 -15.30 9.42 19.87
CA ARG A 103 -14.81 10.57 19.07
C ARG A 103 -15.87 11.25 18.21
N ALA A 104 -17.05 10.65 18.06
CA ALA A 104 -18.16 11.22 17.29
C ALA A 104 -19.11 12.10 18.14
N ARG A 105 -18.78 12.29 19.43
CA ARG A 105 -19.33 13.33 20.32
C ARG A 105 -18.29 14.41 20.51
#